data_AF-A0A7J6TMC8-F1
#
_entry.id   AF-A0A7J6TMC8-F1
#
_cell.length_a   1.000
_cell.length_b   1.000
_cell.length_c   1.000
_cell.angle_alpha   90.00
_cell.angle_beta   90.00
_cell.angle_gamma   90.00
#
_symmetry.space_group_name_H-M   'P 1'
#
loop_
_entity.id
_entity.type
_entity.pdbx_description
1 polymer ?
#
loop_
_entity_poly.entity_id
_entity_poly.type
_entity_poly.pdbx_seq_one_letter_code
_entity_poly.pdbx_strand_id
1 'polypeptide(L)'
;SRFDIQFLLLDTVNEDKDIALARHVGNVHRLGEVPQDLDFEPFGAEFMRAYVRRAREFTPTLEPSLEAEIVNHYTNIRAQERSGTHDKLKTYTTPRTLLAILRLAQALARLRFSEAVERSDFDEALRIIQASKASVSDSNSRGQTRTIDPESRCWEDISDFLRRVSPGEWASMNDLES
;
A
#
# COMPACT_ATOMS: atom_id res chain seq x y z
N SER A 1 12.73 -13.52 4.80
CA SER A 1 11.54 -12.80 5.27
C SER A 1 10.69 -13.73 6.13
N ARG A 2 10.32 -13.34 7.36
CA ARG A 2 9.51 -14.15 8.30
C ARG A 2 8.05 -13.68 8.40
N PHE A 3 7.79 -12.44 8.01
CA PHE A 3 6.45 -11.84 8.03
C PHE A 3 5.68 -12.21 6.75
N ASP A 4 4.36 -12.38 6.91
CA ASP A 4 3.44 -12.66 5.81
C ASP A 4 2.92 -11.34 5.19
N ILE A 5 2.74 -10.27 5.99
CA ILE A 5 2.35 -8.91 5.55
C ILE A 5 3.13 -7.86 6.34
N GLN A 6 3.42 -6.70 5.73
CA GLN A 6 3.98 -5.53 6.41
C GLN A 6 3.24 -4.25 5.99
N PHE A 7 2.70 -3.51 6.95
CA PHE A 7 2.17 -2.17 6.72
C PHE A 7 3.14 -1.15 7.28
N LEU A 8 3.51 -0.16 6.46
CA LEU A 8 4.28 0.98 6.91
C LEU A 8 3.33 2.16 7.13
N LEU A 9 3.21 2.58 8.38
CA LEU A 9 2.45 3.77 8.74
C LEU A 9 3.41 4.96 8.71
N LEU A 10 3.12 5.93 7.84
CA LEU A 10 3.86 7.18 7.73
C LEU A 10 2.97 8.28 8.29
N ASP A 11 3.54 9.06 9.20
CA ASP A 11 2.90 10.28 9.67
C ASP A 11 3.16 11.40 8.65
N THR A 12 2.20 11.63 7.76
CA THR A 12 2.29 12.64 6.72
C THR A 12 1.51 13.86 7.14
N VAL A 13 2.15 15.03 7.14
CA VAL A 13 1.49 16.32 7.43
C VAL A 13 0.30 16.51 6.49
N ASN A 14 -0.88 16.66 7.06
CA ASN A 14 -2.12 16.86 6.32
C ASN A 14 -3.09 17.63 7.23
N GLU A 15 -3.30 18.91 6.90
CA GLU A 15 -4.05 19.85 7.75
C GLU A 15 -5.42 19.32 8.17
N ASP A 16 -6.19 18.75 7.24
CA ASP A 16 -7.53 18.20 7.54
C ASP A 16 -7.47 17.02 8.51
N LYS A 17 -6.54 16.08 8.30
CA LYS A 17 -6.34 14.91 9.18
C LYS A 17 -5.81 15.33 10.55
N ASP A 18 -4.89 16.29 10.58
CA ASP A 18 -4.26 16.80 11.79
C ASP A 18 -5.29 17.54 12.66
N ILE A 19 -6.14 18.37 12.04
CA ILE A 19 -7.26 19.04 12.72
C ILE A 19 -8.27 18.01 13.26
N ALA A 20 -8.63 17.00 12.46
CA ALA A 20 -9.55 15.95 12.89
C ALA A 20 -9.00 15.15 14.07
N LEU A 21 -7.71 14.78 14.02
CA LEU A 21 -7.01 14.09 15.09
C LEU A 21 -6.95 14.94 16.36
N ALA A 22 -6.54 16.20 16.26
CA ALA A 22 -6.44 17.11 17.39
C ALA A 22 -7.80 17.34 18.07
N ARG A 23 -8.87 17.49 17.28
CA ARG A 23 -10.25 17.60 17.79
C ARG A 23 -10.68 16.33 18.52
N HIS A 24 -10.42 15.16 17.93
CA HIS A 24 -10.75 13.89 18.54
C HIS A 24 -10.02 13.70 19.88
N VAL A 25 -8.70 13.90 19.91
CA VAL A 25 -7.88 13.81 21.13
C VAL A 25 -8.34 14.81 22.20
N GLY A 26 -8.59 16.06 21.82
CA GLY A 26 -9.11 17.07 22.75
C GLY A 26 -10.46 16.70 23.36
N ASN A 27 -11.36 16.12 22.56
CA ASN A 27 -12.66 15.64 23.05
C ASN A 27 -12.51 14.47 24.03
N VAL A 28 -11.64 13.50 23.73
CA VAL A 28 -11.35 12.35 24.61
C VAL A 28 -10.85 12.83 25.98
N HIS A 29 -9.89 13.76 25.99
CA HIS A 29 -9.34 14.29 27.25
C HIS A 29 -10.32 15.15 28.04
N ARG A 30 -11.25 15.83 27.37
CA ARG A 30 -12.29 16.64 28.03
C ARG A 30 -13.39 15.79 28.65
N LEU A 31 -13.85 14.76 27.95
CA LEU A 31 -15.01 13.94 28.33
C LEU A 31 -14.61 12.68 29.12
N GLY A 32 -13.33 12.27 29.05
CA GLY A 32 -12.85 11.02 29.63
C GLY A 32 -13.30 9.78 28.86
N GLU A 33 -14.06 9.95 27.78
CA GLU A 33 -14.62 8.90 26.95
C GLU A 33 -14.23 9.14 25.49
N VAL A 34 -14.01 8.06 24.75
CA VAL A 34 -13.76 8.14 23.31
C VAL A 34 -15.08 8.49 22.62
N PRO A 35 -15.18 9.63 21.90
CA PRO A 35 -16.39 9.98 21.17
C PRO A 35 -16.72 8.84 20.19
N GLN A 36 -17.87 8.22 20.38
CA GLN A 36 -18.40 7.24 19.43
C GLN A 36 -19.08 8.00 18.28
N ASP A 37 -18.30 8.73 17.48
CA ASP A 37 -18.74 9.22 16.16
C ASP A 37 -18.70 8.06 15.15
N LEU A 38 -19.19 6.89 15.57
CA LEU A 38 -19.36 5.73 14.70
C LEU A 38 -20.82 5.71 14.29
N ASP A 39 -21.09 5.56 13.00
CA ASP A 39 -22.45 5.36 12.47
C ASP A 39 -23.05 3.99 12.88
N PHE A 40 -22.38 3.26 13.76
CA PHE A 40 -22.75 1.93 14.23
C PHE A 40 -22.33 1.70 15.68
N GLU A 41 -23.03 0.79 16.36
CA GLU A 41 -22.70 0.35 17.70
C GLU A 41 -21.58 -0.71 17.66
N PRO A 42 -20.42 -0.47 18.29
CA PRO A 42 -19.32 -1.43 18.28
C PRO A 42 -19.64 -2.64 19.15
N PHE A 43 -19.26 -3.83 18.68
CA PHE A 43 -19.36 -5.04 19.49
C PHE A 43 -18.42 -4.99 20.71
N GLY A 44 -18.94 -5.35 21.88
CA GLY A 44 -18.16 -5.47 23.09
C GLY A 44 -17.02 -6.48 22.98
N ALA A 45 -15.96 -6.28 23.76
CA ALA A 45 -14.76 -7.13 23.71
C ALA A 45 -15.04 -8.61 24.04
N GLU A 46 -16.04 -8.90 24.86
CA GLU A 46 -16.48 -10.26 25.20
C GLU A 46 -17.07 -10.99 23.99
N PHE A 47 -17.94 -10.31 23.24
CA PHE A 47 -18.50 -10.81 22.00
C PHE A 47 -17.39 -11.08 20.98
N MET A 48 -16.48 -10.13 20.77
CA MET A 48 -15.37 -10.29 19.83
C MET A 48 -14.46 -11.48 20.19
N ARG A 49 -14.18 -11.70 21.48
CA ARG A 49 -13.43 -12.88 21.95
C ARG A 49 -14.17 -14.19 21.67
N ALA A 50 -15.48 -14.23 21.92
CA ALA A 50 -16.31 -15.40 21.64
C ALA A 50 -16.39 -15.68 20.12
N TYR A 51 -16.55 -14.64 19.31
CA TYR A 51 -16.57 -14.72 17.84
C TYR A 51 -15.26 -15.31 17.30
N VAL A 52 -14.12 -14.75 17.72
CA VAL A 52 -12.80 -15.24 17.28
C VAL A 52 -12.56 -16.67 17.76
N ARG A 53 -13.00 -17.04 18.97
CA ARG A 53 -12.92 -18.42 19.45
C ARG A 53 -13.68 -19.36 18.52
N ARG A 54 -14.93 -19.02 18.16
CA ARG A 54 -15.76 -19.80 17.24
C ARG A 54 -15.11 -19.90 15.86
N ALA A 55 -14.58 -18.80 15.33
CA ALA A 55 -13.92 -18.76 14.01
C ALA A 55 -12.70 -19.70 13.93
N ARG A 56 -11.95 -19.82 15.03
CA ARG A 56 -10.76 -20.68 15.10
C ARG A 56 -11.06 -22.18 15.05
N GLU A 57 -12.31 -22.60 15.27
CA GLU A 57 -12.72 -24.01 15.20
C GLU A 57 -12.80 -24.50 13.75
N PHE A 58 -12.96 -23.60 12.78
CA PHE A 58 -13.05 -23.94 11.36
C PHE A 58 -11.67 -24.15 10.75
N THR A 59 -11.53 -25.18 9.92
CA THR A 59 -10.27 -25.48 9.20
C THR A 59 -10.54 -25.58 7.71
N PRO A 60 -10.75 -24.43 7.03
CA PRO A 60 -11.21 -24.41 5.66
C PRO A 60 -10.17 -25.00 4.70
N THR A 61 -10.67 -25.79 3.76
CA THR A 61 -9.87 -26.35 2.67
C THR A 61 -10.03 -25.53 1.40
N LEU A 62 -9.05 -25.59 0.49
CA LEU A 62 -9.11 -24.89 -0.78
C LEU A 62 -10.08 -25.61 -1.72
N GLU A 63 -11.01 -24.86 -2.32
CA GLU A 63 -11.86 -25.41 -3.37
C GLU A 63 -11.02 -25.75 -4.62
N PRO A 64 -11.23 -26.91 -5.27
CA PRO A 64 -10.48 -27.28 -6.47
C PRO A 64 -10.58 -26.28 -7.62
N SER A 65 -11.68 -25.51 -7.70
CA SER A 65 -11.88 -24.50 -8.74
C SER A 65 -10.87 -23.34 -8.65
N LEU A 66 -10.31 -23.07 -7.46
CA LEU A 66 -9.33 -22.00 -7.25
C LEU A 66 -7.90 -22.39 -7.66
N GLU A 67 -7.61 -23.68 -7.86
CA GLU A 67 -6.24 -24.14 -8.10
C GLU A 67 -5.61 -23.48 -9.33
N ALA A 68 -6.35 -23.44 -10.44
CA ALA A 68 -5.90 -22.80 -11.67
C ALA A 68 -5.62 -21.31 -11.49
N GLU A 69 -6.46 -20.62 -10.71
CA GLU A 69 -6.35 -19.18 -10.46
C GLU A 69 -5.14 -18.85 -9.58
N ILE A 70 -4.90 -19.64 -8.52
CA ILE A 70 -3.74 -19.53 -7.65
C ILE A 70 -2.44 -19.70 -8.46
N VAL A 71 -2.38 -20.72 -9.33
CA VAL A 71 -1.22 -20.99 -10.19
C VAL A 71 -1.00 -19.85 -11.17
N ASN A 72 -2.05 -19.40 -11.87
CA ASN A 72 -1.97 -18.30 -12.83
C ASN A 72 -1.52 -16.99 -12.17
N HIS A 73 -2.04 -16.68 -10.98
CA HIS A 73 -1.63 -15.49 -10.25
C HIS A 73 -0.15 -15.56 -9.83
N TYR A 74 0.31 -16.71 -9.34
CA TYR A 74 1.71 -16.90 -8.97
C TYR A 74 2.65 -16.77 -10.17
N THR A 75 2.34 -17.43 -11.29
CA THR A 75 3.16 -17.37 -12.51
C THR A 75 3.20 -15.97 -13.10
N ASN A 76 2.08 -15.25 -13.10
CA ASN A 76 1.99 -13.86 -13.54
C ASN A 76 2.89 -12.95 -12.71
N ILE A 77 2.83 -13.02 -11.37
CA ILE A 77 3.71 -12.21 -10.52
C ILE A 77 5.19 -12.54 -10.82
N ARG A 78 5.54 -13.80 -11.00
CA ARG A 78 6.91 -14.21 -11.35
C ARG A 78 7.36 -13.72 -12.72
N ALA A 79 6.46 -13.68 -13.69
CA ALA A 79 6.76 -13.15 -15.01
C ALA A 79 7.05 -11.64 -14.93
N GLN A 80 6.24 -10.88 -14.18
CA GLN A 80 6.41 -9.44 -13.98
C GLN A 80 7.73 -9.08 -13.27
N GLU A 81 8.21 -9.94 -12.37
CA GLU A 81 9.55 -9.77 -11.77
C GLU A 81 10.68 -9.93 -12.78
N ARG A 82 10.56 -10.90 -13.68
CA ARG A 82 11.59 -11.18 -14.70
C ARG A 82 11.67 -10.07 -15.75
N SER A 83 10.56 -9.44 -16.09
CA SER A 83 10.52 -8.38 -17.11
C SER A 83 11.17 -7.07 -16.66
N GLY A 84 11.64 -6.95 -15.41
CA GLY A 84 12.39 -5.78 -14.91
C GLY A 84 11.61 -4.47 -14.91
N THR A 85 10.30 -4.53 -15.17
CA THR A 85 9.40 -3.37 -15.28
C THR A 85 9.07 -2.78 -13.90
N HIS A 86 9.46 -3.47 -12.82
CA HIS A 86 9.28 -3.06 -11.45
C HIS A 86 10.64 -2.79 -10.79
N ASP A 87 10.75 -1.59 -10.21
CA ASP A 87 11.90 -1.05 -9.50
C ASP A 87 12.57 -2.10 -8.57
N LYS A 88 13.90 -2.17 -8.60
CA LYS A 88 14.74 -3.29 -8.09
C LYS A 88 14.62 -3.59 -6.58
N LEU A 89 13.86 -2.80 -5.84
CA LEU A 89 13.62 -2.93 -4.40
C LEU A 89 12.25 -3.50 -4.04
N LYS A 90 11.38 -3.74 -5.03
CA LYS A 90 9.99 -4.15 -4.80
C LYS A 90 9.94 -5.64 -4.44
N THR A 91 9.98 -5.91 -3.13
CA THR A 91 9.64 -7.16 -2.44
C THR A 91 9.69 -8.40 -3.32
N TYR A 92 10.81 -9.13 -3.31
CA TYR A 92 10.93 -10.44 -3.94
C TYR A 92 9.70 -11.30 -3.61
N THR A 93 8.85 -11.51 -4.61
CA THR A 93 7.82 -12.53 -4.61
C THR A 93 8.56 -13.82 -4.37
N THR A 94 8.12 -14.57 -3.38
CA THR A 94 8.74 -15.84 -3.00
C THR A 94 7.62 -16.86 -2.96
N PRO A 95 7.90 -18.17 -3.00
CA PRO A 95 6.87 -19.15 -2.68
C PRO A 95 6.19 -18.84 -1.32
N ARG A 96 6.92 -18.16 -0.42
CA ARG A 96 6.39 -17.66 0.85
C ARG A 96 5.30 -16.60 0.70
N THR A 97 5.36 -15.70 -0.29
CA THR A 97 4.27 -14.73 -0.51
C THR A 97 3.00 -15.41 -1.00
N LEU A 98 3.12 -16.48 -1.78
CA LEU A 98 1.96 -17.30 -2.16
C LEU A 98 1.34 -17.98 -0.94
N LEU A 99 2.17 -18.61 -0.09
CA LEU A 99 1.71 -19.20 1.16
C LEU A 99 1.05 -18.19 2.10
N ALA A 100 1.56 -16.95 2.14
CA ALA A 100 0.96 -15.87 2.90
C ALA A 100 -0.46 -15.54 2.40
N ILE A 101 -0.65 -15.41 1.08
CA ILE A 101 -1.97 -15.19 0.47
C ILE A 101 -2.94 -16.31 0.84
N LEU A 102 -2.51 -17.58 0.71
CA LEU A 102 -3.37 -18.72 1.03
C LEU A 102 -3.76 -18.77 2.51
N ARG A 103 -2.83 -18.44 3.43
CA ARG A 103 -3.13 -18.34 4.87
C ARG A 103 -4.14 -17.24 5.16
N LEU A 104 -4.05 -16.11 4.46
CA LEU A 104 -5.01 -15.01 4.61
C LEU A 104 -6.39 -15.41 4.08
N ALA A 105 -6.46 -16.04 2.91
CA ALA A 105 -7.72 -16.54 2.37
C ALA A 105 -8.39 -17.55 3.31
N GLN A 106 -7.62 -18.47 3.90
CA GLN A 106 -8.12 -19.38 4.93
C GLN A 106 -8.56 -18.66 6.20
N ALA A 107 -7.87 -17.59 6.62
CA ALA A 107 -8.28 -16.79 7.76
C ALA A 107 -9.59 -16.04 7.50
N LEU A 108 -9.81 -15.54 6.27
CA LEU A 108 -11.06 -14.90 5.86
C LEU A 108 -12.22 -15.90 5.84
N ALA A 109 -12.01 -17.10 5.28
CA ALA A 109 -12.99 -18.18 5.31
C ALA A 109 -13.37 -18.58 6.76
N ARG A 110 -12.40 -18.61 7.68
CA ARG A 110 -12.64 -18.82 9.12
C ARG A 110 -13.53 -17.75 9.73
N LEU A 111 -13.33 -16.49 9.36
CA LEU A 111 -14.16 -15.38 9.83
C LEU A 111 -15.60 -15.48 9.30
N ARG A 112 -15.84 -16.11 8.15
CA ARG A 112 -17.18 -16.42 7.62
C ARG A 112 -17.80 -17.68 8.24
N PHE A 113 -17.06 -18.44 9.06
CA PHE A 113 -17.47 -19.79 9.51
C PHE A 113 -17.67 -20.78 8.35
N SER A 114 -16.88 -20.66 7.29
CA SER A 114 -16.90 -21.57 6.14
C SER A 114 -15.85 -22.68 6.29
N GLU A 115 -16.17 -23.88 5.82
CA GLU A 115 -15.23 -25.02 5.70
C GLU A 115 -14.49 -25.05 4.35
N ALA A 116 -14.81 -24.12 3.45
CA ALA A 116 -14.17 -23.98 2.15
C ALA A 116 -13.75 -22.53 1.89
N VAL A 117 -12.58 -22.37 1.29
CA VAL A 117 -12.10 -21.07 0.78
C VAL A 117 -12.74 -20.80 -0.57
N GLU A 118 -13.48 -19.70 -0.65
CA GLU A 118 -14.16 -19.26 -1.87
C GLU A 118 -13.29 -18.25 -2.64
N ARG A 119 -13.65 -17.97 -3.90
CA ARG A 119 -12.95 -16.98 -4.73
C ARG A 119 -12.89 -15.60 -4.05
N SER A 120 -13.98 -15.17 -3.41
CA SER A 120 -14.04 -13.88 -2.74
C SER A 120 -13.00 -13.73 -1.62
N ASP A 121 -12.67 -14.83 -0.92
CA ASP A 121 -11.63 -14.82 0.12
C ASP A 121 -10.25 -14.63 -0.46
N PHE A 122 -10.00 -15.27 -1.61
CA PHE A 122 -8.73 -15.17 -2.32
C PHE A 122 -8.52 -13.77 -2.89
N ASP A 123 -9.55 -13.21 -3.51
CA ASP A 123 -9.53 -11.84 -4.06
C ASP A 123 -9.28 -10.80 -2.96
N GLU A 124 -9.94 -10.96 -1.81
CA GLU A 124 -9.76 -10.07 -0.67
C GLU A 124 -8.37 -10.22 -0.04
N ALA A 125 -7.86 -11.44 0.10
CA ALA A 125 -6.49 -11.68 0.54
C ALA A 125 -5.46 -11.01 -0.40
N LEU A 126 -5.70 -11.07 -1.71
CA LEU A 126 -4.86 -10.40 -2.70
C LEU A 126 -4.92 -8.87 -2.56
N ARG A 127 -6.12 -8.31 -2.38
CA ARG A 127 -6.33 -6.87 -2.16
C ARG A 127 -5.54 -6.37 -0.94
N ILE A 128 -5.57 -7.12 0.17
CA ILE A 128 -4.82 -6.78 1.40
C ILE A 128 -3.30 -6.80 1.15
N ILE A 129 -2.79 -7.81 0.46
CA ILE A 129 -1.36 -7.90 0.11
C ILE A 129 -0.93 -6.74 -0.81
N GLN A 130 -1.77 -6.36 -1.77
CA GLN A 130 -1.52 -5.21 -2.64
C GLN A 130 -1.50 -3.90 -1.83
N ALA A 131 -2.46 -3.71 -0.91
CA ALA A 131 -2.48 -2.54 -0.03
C ALA A 131 -1.23 -2.45 0.86
N SER A 132 -0.77 -3.59 1.38
CA SER A 132 0.50 -3.67 2.13
C SER A 132 1.69 -3.24 1.26
N LYS A 133 1.80 -3.75 0.04
CA LYS A 133 2.86 -3.36 -0.90
C LYS A 133 2.78 -1.86 -1.24
N ALA A 134 1.59 -1.32 -1.45
CA ALA A 134 1.36 0.09 -1.74
C ALA A 134 1.84 1.00 -0.59
N SER A 135 1.55 0.62 0.67
CA SER A 135 2.04 1.37 1.85
C SER A 135 3.56 1.48 1.92
N VAL A 136 4.28 0.48 1.39
CA VAL A 136 5.74 0.45 1.35
C VAL A 136 6.31 1.15 0.10
N SER A 137 5.60 1.16 -1.03
CA SER A 137 6.05 1.90 -2.22
C SER A 137 5.88 3.41 -2.06
N ASP A 138 4.80 3.84 -1.40
CA ASP A 138 4.52 5.26 -1.14
C ASP A 138 5.53 5.88 -0.16
N SER A 139 6.16 5.09 0.70
CA SER A 139 7.30 5.56 1.50
C SER A 139 8.56 5.71 0.65
N ASN A 140 8.81 4.76 -0.25
CA ASN A 140 10.07 4.72 -1.00
C ASN A 140 10.15 5.83 -2.06
N SER A 141 9.01 6.19 -2.67
CA SER A 141 8.90 7.34 -3.58
C SER A 141 9.15 8.67 -2.87
N ARG A 142 8.72 8.82 -1.62
CA ARG A 142 8.96 10.05 -0.83
C ARG A 142 10.35 10.11 -0.19
N GLY A 143 10.95 8.97 0.15
CA GLY A 143 12.37 8.89 0.50
C GLY A 143 13.32 9.24 -0.66
N GLN A 144 12.79 9.23 -1.90
CA GLN A 144 13.43 9.71 -3.12
C GLN A 144 12.90 11.07 -3.60
N THR A 145 12.29 11.90 -2.74
CA THR A 145 12.47 13.33 -2.95
C THR A 145 13.95 13.61 -2.66
N ARG A 146 14.79 13.35 -3.67
CA ARG A 146 16.08 14.01 -3.79
C ARG A 146 15.78 15.47 -3.47
N THR A 147 16.37 15.98 -2.40
CA THR A 147 16.64 17.41 -2.33
C THR A 147 17.35 17.72 -3.62
N ILE A 148 16.61 18.18 -4.64
CA ILE A 148 17.20 18.65 -5.88
C ILE A 148 18.01 19.84 -5.38
N ASP A 149 19.32 19.64 -5.33
CA ASP A 149 20.22 20.70 -4.95
C ASP A 149 19.88 21.93 -5.81
N PRO A 150 19.81 23.15 -5.23
CA PRO A 150 19.44 24.34 -5.99
C PRO A 150 20.22 24.49 -7.30
N GLU A 151 21.49 24.02 -7.34
CA GLU A 151 22.30 24.01 -8.55
C GLU A 151 21.77 23.02 -9.59
N SER A 152 21.32 21.82 -9.18
CA SER A 152 20.76 20.82 -10.10
C SER A 152 19.47 21.30 -10.77
N ARG A 153 18.67 22.10 -10.04
CA ARG A 153 17.45 22.71 -10.57
C ARG A 153 17.76 23.84 -11.57
N CYS A 154 18.76 24.65 -11.26
CA CYS A 154 19.28 25.68 -12.16
C CYS A 154 19.83 25.06 -13.45
N TRP A 155 20.58 23.94 -13.35
CA TRP A 155 21.08 23.21 -14.52
C TRP A 155 19.98 22.59 -15.37
N GLU A 156 18.91 22.05 -14.77
CA GLU A 156 17.75 21.55 -15.52
C GLU A 156 17.06 22.68 -16.28
N ASP A 157 16.79 23.82 -15.63
CA ASP A 157 16.17 24.99 -16.27
C ASP A 157 17.03 25.54 -17.42
N ILE A 158 18.35 25.62 -17.23
CA ILE A 158 19.31 26.03 -18.29
C ILE A 158 19.34 25.00 -19.42
N SER A 159 19.35 23.70 -19.11
CA SER A 159 19.38 22.64 -20.13
C SER A 159 18.10 22.63 -20.97
N ASP A 160 16.94 22.82 -20.33
CA ASP A 160 15.66 22.92 -21.03
C ASP A 160 15.55 24.18 -21.88
N PHE A 161 16.08 25.31 -21.40
CA PHE A 161 16.21 26.53 -22.20
C PHE A 161 17.09 26.30 -23.44
N LEU A 162 18.27 25.69 -23.28
CA LEU A 162 19.19 25.40 -24.38
C LEU A 162 18.64 24.36 -25.37
N ARG A 163 17.74 23.47 -24.95
CA ARG A 163 17.06 22.53 -25.85
C ARG A 163 15.97 23.21 -26.69
N ARG A 164 15.37 24.28 -26.19
CA ARG A 164 14.32 25.05 -26.87
C ARG A 164 14.88 26.06 -27.87
N VAL A 165 16.11 26.51 -27.66
CA VAL A 165 16.79 27.49 -28.53
C VAL A 165 17.69 26.75 -29.52
N SER A 166 17.47 26.96 -30.83
CA SER A 166 18.34 26.37 -31.85
C SER A 166 19.70 27.08 -31.89
N PRO A 167 20.82 26.39 -32.23
CA PRO A 167 22.13 27.02 -32.30
C PRO A 167 22.14 28.13 -33.37
N GLY A 168 22.05 29.39 -32.93
CA GLY A 168 22.03 30.57 -33.81
C GLY A 168 21.18 31.75 -33.31
N GLU A 169 20.16 31.52 -32.48
CA GLU A 169 19.27 32.60 -32.01
C GLU A 169 19.90 33.46 -30.90
N TRP A 170 20.79 32.89 -30.08
CA TRP A 170 21.48 33.58 -28.98
C TRP A 170 22.46 34.65 -29.46
N ALA A 171 22.94 34.58 -30.71
CA ALA A 171 23.79 35.60 -31.30
C ALA A 171 23.00 36.88 -31.63
N SER A 172 21.68 36.80 -31.84
CA SER A 172 20.83 37.95 -32.15
C SER A 172 20.34 38.72 -30.92
N MET A 173 20.43 38.13 -29.72
CA MET A 173 19.97 38.74 -28.47
C MET A 173 21.00 39.68 -27.83
N ASN A 174 22.28 39.58 -28.21
CA ASN A 174 23.32 40.53 -27.74
C ASN A 174 23.27 41.88 -28.47
N ASP A 175 22.51 42.00 -29.56
CA ASP A 175 22.42 43.23 -30.36
C ASP A 175 21.28 44.17 -29.92
N LEU A 176 20.59 43.86 -28.81
CA LEU A 176 19.51 44.69 -28.24
C LEU A 176 19.88 45.42 -26.93
N GLU A 177 21.14 45.33 -26.49
CA GLU A 177 21.68 46.14 -25.38
C GLU A 177 22.83 47.05 -25.85
N SER A 178 22.52 47.96 -26.78
CA SER A 178 23.33 49.16 -27.04
C SER A 178 22.45 50.40 -27.16
#